data_AF-A0A349MSA9-F1
#
_entry.id   AF-A0A349MSA9-F1
#
_cell.length_a   1.000
_cell.length_b   1.000
_cell.length_c   1.000
_cell.angle_alpha   90.00
_cell.angle_beta   90.00
_cell.angle_gamma   90.00
#
_symmetry.space_group_name_H-M   'P 1'
#
loop_
_entity.id
_entity.type
_entity.pdbx_description
1 polymer ?
#
loop_
_entity_poly.entity_id
_entity_poly.type
_entity_poly.pdbx_seq_one_letter_code
_entity_poly.pdbx_strand_id
1 'polypeptide(L)'
;MGEASIVLVLDTLIEQSFVGVESKDRSIAVIHRSRLLNNDRDMNAYYKNWRYGGGGKILADSVFMSSSKNPISADSRSSIEIYNSRSHELYDTKGDVKLNAFKLAEDKPENARSKLAIIDKILNAWSAGQPERVLP
;
A
#
# COMPACT_ATOMS: atom_id res chain seq x y z
N MET A 1 -0.31 11.50 0.55
CA MET A 1 -0.88 11.81 -0.78
C MET A 1 -2.39 11.93 -0.71
N GLY A 2 -2.99 12.73 -1.58
CA GLY A 2 -4.43 13.02 -1.62
C GLY A 2 -4.90 13.43 -3.02
N GLU A 3 -6.20 13.70 -3.16
CA GLU A 3 -6.83 14.28 -4.37
C GLU A 3 -6.74 13.40 -5.63
N ALA A 4 -7.16 12.14 -5.53
CA ALA A 4 -7.23 11.20 -6.66
C ALA A 4 -5.91 11.06 -7.46
N SER A 5 -4.78 11.06 -6.74
CA SER A 5 -3.45 10.90 -7.33
C SER A 5 -2.98 9.45 -7.34
N ILE A 6 -2.05 9.11 -8.25
CA ILE A 6 -1.32 7.84 -8.24
C ILE A 6 0.15 8.15 -7.94
N VAL A 7 0.70 7.51 -6.90
CA VAL A 7 2.10 7.68 -6.47
C VAL A 7 2.80 6.32 -6.48
N LEU A 8 4.00 6.27 -7.05
CA LEU A 8 4.90 5.11 -7.00
C LEU A 8 6.09 5.40 -6.09
N VAL A 9 6.26 4.56 -5.07
CA VAL A 9 7.42 4.49 -4.18
C VAL A 9 8.20 3.23 -4.56
N LEU A 10 9.39 3.40 -5.11
CA LEU A 10 10.18 2.32 -5.71
C LEU A 10 11.59 2.31 -5.13
N ASP A 11 12.08 1.14 -4.70
CA ASP A 11 13.46 0.96 -4.23
C ASP A 11 13.87 1.98 -3.15
N THR A 12 12.95 2.30 -2.24
CA THR A 12 13.07 3.41 -1.30
C THR A 12 13.19 2.92 0.15
N LEU A 13 13.98 3.62 0.97
CA LEU A 13 13.97 3.50 2.43
C LEU A 13 13.18 4.67 3.02
N ILE A 14 12.15 4.38 3.82
CA ILE A 14 11.39 5.37 4.60
C ILE A 14 11.50 4.97 6.07
N GLU A 15 12.09 5.83 6.88
CA GLU A 15 12.36 5.50 8.28
C GLU A 15 12.05 6.64 9.25
N GLN A 16 11.84 6.26 10.53
CA GLN A 16 11.71 7.17 11.67
C GLN A 16 10.66 8.28 11.50
N SER A 17 9.61 8.00 10.72
CA SER A 17 8.52 8.93 10.47
C SER A 17 7.30 8.62 11.32
N PHE A 18 6.48 9.64 11.62
CA PHE A 18 5.22 9.42 12.31
C PHE A 18 4.25 8.54 11.49
N VAL A 19 4.19 8.78 10.17
CA VAL A 19 3.56 7.88 9.20
C VAL A 19 4.50 7.73 8.02
N GLY A 20 4.88 6.49 7.66
CA GLY A 20 5.77 6.21 6.54
C GLY A 20 5.12 6.53 5.20
N VAL A 21 3.98 5.88 4.89
CA VAL A 21 3.20 6.15 3.68
C VAL A 21 1.74 6.38 4.02
N GLU A 22 1.17 7.47 3.50
CA GLU A 22 -0.24 7.81 3.72
C GLU A 22 -1.00 8.09 2.42
N SER A 23 -2.09 7.37 2.17
CA SER A 23 -2.98 7.56 1.02
C SER A 23 -4.35 8.09 1.44
N LYS A 24 -4.85 9.11 0.74
CA LYS A 24 -6.12 9.79 1.04
C LYS A 24 -6.97 10.05 -0.19
N ASP A 25 -8.27 10.22 0.02
CA ASP A 25 -9.20 10.87 -0.93
C ASP A 25 -9.12 10.31 -2.37
N ARG A 26 -9.41 9.01 -2.54
CA ARG A 26 -9.32 8.22 -3.80
C ARG A 26 -7.93 8.07 -4.41
N SER A 27 -6.87 8.44 -3.69
CA SER A 27 -5.51 8.26 -4.19
C SER A 27 -5.06 6.80 -4.09
N ILE A 28 -4.10 6.42 -4.93
CA ILE A 28 -3.46 5.11 -4.94
C ILE A 28 -1.96 5.30 -4.70
N ALA A 29 -1.44 4.70 -3.65
CA ALA A 29 -0.01 4.58 -3.43
C ALA A 29 0.46 3.16 -3.76
N VAL A 30 1.43 3.02 -4.64
CA VAL A 30 2.13 1.75 -4.89
C VAL A 30 3.50 1.81 -4.23
N ILE A 31 3.81 0.84 -3.38
CA ILE A 31 5.10 0.69 -2.72
C ILE A 31 5.71 -0.61 -3.23
N HIS A 32 6.88 -0.54 -3.86
CA HIS A 32 7.53 -1.73 -4.42
C HIS A 32 9.02 -1.78 -4.06
N ARG A 33 9.50 -2.96 -3.65
CA ARG A 33 10.90 -3.24 -3.28
C ARG A 33 11.50 -2.22 -2.29
N SER A 34 10.69 -1.82 -1.32
CA SER A 34 11.03 -0.72 -0.40
C SER A 34 11.09 -1.21 1.05
N ARG A 35 11.66 -0.40 1.93
CA ARG A 35 11.78 -0.68 3.36
C ARG A 35 11.13 0.44 4.16
N LEU A 36 10.21 0.08 5.07
CA LEU A 36 9.55 0.98 6.02
C LEU A 36 10.06 0.62 7.42
N LEU A 37 10.99 1.40 7.96
CA LEU A 37 11.72 1.04 9.18
C LEU A 37 11.44 2.01 10.33
N ASN A 38 11.07 1.46 11.50
CA ASN A 38 10.96 2.23 12.73
C ASN A 38 10.05 3.47 12.63
N ASN A 39 9.03 3.42 11.76
CA ASN A 39 8.00 4.44 11.74
C ASN A 39 7.01 4.21 12.89
N ASP A 40 6.38 5.25 13.41
CA ASP A 40 5.28 5.09 14.38
C ASP A 40 4.07 4.42 13.74
N ARG A 41 3.94 4.50 12.41
CA ARG A 41 3.01 3.76 11.56
C ARG A 41 3.62 3.63 10.17
N ASP A 42 3.82 2.42 9.68
CA ASP A 42 4.39 2.21 8.34
C ASP A 42 3.42 2.66 7.23
N MET A 43 2.13 2.31 7.34
CA MET A 43 1.13 2.64 6.31
C MET A 43 -0.19 3.14 6.92
N ASN A 44 -0.77 4.17 6.30
CA ASN A 44 -2.09 4.68 6.65
C ASN A 44 -2.93 4.98 5.41
N ALA A 45 -4.16 4.46 5.36
CA ALA A 45 -5.11 4.78 4.31
C ALA A 45 -6.38 5.38 4.94
N TYR A 46 -6.75 6.59 4.53
CA TYR A 46 -7.77 7.36 5.23
C TYR A 46 -8.64 8.20 4.30
N TYR A 47 -9.88 8.40 4.70
CA TYR A 47 -10.88 9.23 4.07
C TYR A 47 -11.06 10.54 4.85
N LYS A 48 -10.53 11.65 4.32
CA LYS A 48 -10.57 12.93 5.03
C LYS A 48 -11.86 13.70 4.79
N ASN A 49 -12.35 13.68 3.56
CA ASN A 49 -13.32 14.67 3.10
C ASN A 49 -14.49 14.00 2.37
N TRP A 50 -15.70 14.21 2.88
CA TRP A 50 -16.90 13.58 2.32
C TRP A 50 -17.16 13.91 0.84
N ARG A 51 -16.63 15.05 0.40
CA ARG A 51 -16.77 15.58 -0.96
C ARG A 51 -16.01 14.79 -2.03
N TYR A 52 -15.02 13.98 -1.65
CA TYR A 52 -14.17 13.26 -2.63
C TYR A 52 -14.59 11.81 -2.86
N GLY A 53 -15.70 11.35 -2.29
CA GLY A 53 -16.39 10.12 -2.70
C GLY A 53 -15.74 8.78 -2.28
N GLY A 54 -14.48 8.73 -1.83
CA GLY A 54 -13.84 7.50 -1.35
C GLY A 54 -12.52 7.73 -0.61
N GLY A 55 -12.07 6.75 0.17
CA GLY A 55 -10.83 6.77 0.94
C GLY A 55 -9.58 6.47 0.12
N GLY A 56 -8.43 6.37 0.78
CA GLY A 56 -7.16 6.06 0.12
C GLY A 56 -6.97 4.57 -0.15
N LYS A 57 -6.15 4.26 -1.16
CA LYS A 57 -5.65 2.90 -1.43
C LYS A 57 -4.14 2.84 -1.32
N ILE A 58 -3.62 1.80 -0.68
CA ILE A 58 -2.19 1.44 -0.69
C ILE A 58 -2.05 0.01 -1.23
N LEU A 59 -1.10 -0.18 -2.15
CA LEU A 59 -0.68 -1.45 -2.70
C LEU A 59 0.81 -1.62 -2.41
N ALA A 60 1.18 -2.56 -1.55
CA ALA A 60 2.56 -2.82 -1.20
C ALA A 60 2.99 -4.19 -1.73
N ASP A 61 4.10 -4.26 -2.46
CA ASP A 61 4.69 -5.52 -2.91
C ASP A 61 6.20 -5.56 -2.61
N SER A 62 6.68 -6.71 -2.13
CA SER A 62 8.10 -6.92 -1.83
C SER A 62 8.65 -5.88 -0.84
N VAL A 63 7.87 -5.53 0.19
CA VAL A 63 8.19 -4.52 1.20
C VAL A 63 8.65 -5.18 2.49
N PHE A 64 9.63 -4.59 3.16
CA PHE A 64 10.00 -4.96 4.53
C PHE A 64 9.56 -3.89 5.52
N MET A 65 8.87 -4.29 6.59
CA MET A 65 8.26 -3.41 7.59
C MET A 65 8.77 -3.71 9.00
N SER A 66 9.03 -2.67 9.80
CA SER A 66 9.51 -2.85 11.19
C SER A 66 8.94 -1.84 12.19
N SER A 67 7.79 -1.22 11.90
CA SER A 67 7.11 -0.36 12.88
C SER A 67 6.72 -1.13 14.15
N SER A 68 6.87 -0.46 15.30
CA SER A 68 6.67 -1.02 16.65
C SER A 68 5.30 -0.71 17.27
N LYS A 69 4.45 0.09 16.59
CA LYS A 69 3.10 0.45 17.06
C LYS A 69 2.15 0.59 15.89
N ASN A 70 0.97 -0.05 15.95
CA ASN A 70 -0.12 0.11 14.96
C ASN A 70 0.38 0.28 13.51
N PRO A 71 1.19 -0.67 13.00
CA PRO A 71 2.02 -0.47 11.82
C PRO A 71 1.22 -0.14 10.57
N ILE A 72 -0.05 -0.57 10.53
CA ILE A 72 -0.94 -0.42 9.38
C ILE A 72 -2.34 -0.02 9.86
N SER A 73 -2.92 0.99 9.23
CA SER A 73 -4.29 1.45 9.52
C SER A 73 -5.03 1.78 8.23
N ALA A 74 -6.26 1.31 8.10
CA ALA A 74 -7.17 1.70 7.04
C ALA A 74 -8.56 1.96 7.62
N ASP A 75 -9.18 3.08 7.26
CA ASP A 75 -10.59 3.31 7.62
C ASP A 75 -11.57 2.52 6.74
N SER A 76 -12.86 2.58 7.07
CA SER A 76 -13.92 1.79 6.41
C SER A 76 -14.16 2.12 4.93
N ARG A 77 -13.54 3.18 4.39
CA ARG A 77 -13.64 3.56 2.98
C ARG A 77 -12.30 3.48 2.26
N SER A 78 -11.29 2.95 2.94
CA SER A 78 -9.91 2.86 2.48
C SER A 78 -9.48 1.40 2.40
N SER A 79 -8.38 1.14 1.70
CA SER A 79 -7.84 -0.22 1.60
C SER A 79 -6.32 -0.23 1.57
N ILE A 80 -5.74 -1.23 2.21
CA ILE A 80 -4.31 -1.52 2.14
C ILE A 80 -4.20 -3.00 1.77
N GLU A 81 -3.49 -3.29 0.68
CA GLU A 81 -3.21 -4.65 0.22
C GLU A 81 -1.70 -4.84 0.18
N ILE A 82 -1.21 -5.93 0.77
CA ILE A 82 0.21 -6.22 0.89
C ILE A 82 0.51 -7.58 0.28
N TYR A 83 1.57 -7.66 -0.51
CA TYR A 83 1.98 -8.83 -1.28
C TYR A 83 3.47 -9.10 -1.08
N ASN A 84 3.87 -10.38 -1.02
CA ASN A 84 5.28 -10.81 -1.00
C ASN A 84 6.18 -10.07 0.01
N SER A 85 5.60 -9.57 1.10
CA SER A 85 6.25 -8.65 2.05
C SER A 85 6.48 -9.32 3.39
N ARG A 86 7.37 -8.74 4.20
CA ARG A 86 7.73 -9.27 5.53
C ARG A 86 7.62 -8.18 6.58
N SER A 87 7.24 -8.55 7.80
CA SER A 87 7.33 -7.67 8.97
C SER A 87 8.09 -8.30 10.12
N HIS A 88 8.63 -7.44 10.98
CA HIS A 88 9.25 -7.83 12.24
C HIS A 88 8.21 -8.14 13.35
N GLU A 89 7.01 -7.55 13.31
CA GLU A 89 5.94 -7.75 14.32
C GLU A 89 4.61 -8.24 13.72
N LEU A 90 3.78 -8.86 14.58
CA LEU A 90 2.42 -9.31 14.29
C LEU A 90 1.45 -8.12 14.26
N TYR A 91 0.59 -8.04 13.24
CA TYR A 91 -0.29 -6.91 12.99
C TYR A 91 -1.56 -6.95 13.86
N ASP A 92 -1.84 -5.88 14.63
CA ASP A 92 -3.18 -5.58 15.12
C ASP A 92 -3.89 -4.67 14.10
N THR A 93 -4.86 -5.22 13.38
CA THR A 93 -5.65 -4.46 12.41
C THR A 93 -6.91 -3.92 13.04
N LYS A 94 -7.04 -2.59 13.11
CA LYS A 94 -8.33 -1.92 13.33
C LYS A 94 -8.87 -1.41 12.00
N GLY A 95 -10.06 -1.87 11.60
CA GLY A 95 -10.74 -1.51 10.34
C GLY A 95 -10.84 -2.66 9.32
N ASP A 96 -11.37 -2.39 8.12
CA ASP A 96 -11.40 -3.33 6.98
C ASP A 96 -10.01 -3.50 6.34
N VAL A 97 -9.01 -3.83 7.15
CA VAL A 97 -7.66 -4.12 6.67
C VAL A 97 -7.64 -5.56 6.17
N LYS A 98 -7.74 -5.75 4.85
CA LYS A 98 -7.50 -7.06 4.22
C LYS A 98 -6.00 -7.33 4.18
N LEU A 99 -5.46 -7.87 5.27
CA LEU A 99 -4.17 -8.55 5.25
C LEU A 99 -4.30 -9.82 4.42
N ASN A 100 -4.09 -9.71 3.11
CA ASN A 100 -3.65 -10.85 2.32
C ASN A 100 -2.17 -11.08 2.64
N ALA A 101 -1.85 -11.35 3.91
CA ALA A 101 -0.55 -11.91 4.25
C ALA A 101 -0.57 -13.31 3.62
N PHE A 102 -0.13 -13.40 2.37
CA PHE A 102 0.16 -14.67 1.76
C PHE A 102 1.24 -15.31 2.64
N LYS A 103 0.83 -16.20 3.55
CA LYS A 103 1.53 -17.46 3.67
C LYS A 103 1.51 -17.99 2.25
N LEU A 104 2.63 -17.88 1.55
CA LEU A 104 2.87 -18.36 0.19
C LEU A 104 2.40 -19.82 -0.07
N ALA A 105 1.92 -20.51 0.95
CA ALA A 105 1.46 -21.89 0.92
C ALA A 105 -0.07 -22.09 0.73
N GLU A 106 -0.95 -21.10 0.92
CA GLU A 106 -2.40 -21.39 1.06
C GLU A 106 -3.33 -20.78 0.00
N ASP A 107 -2.96 -19.68 -0.67
CA ASP A 107 -3.81 -19.10 -1.72
C ASP A 107 -3.48 -19.70 -3.11
N LYS A 108 -4.53 -19.99 -3.89
CA LYS A 108 -4.36 -20.51 -5.26
C LYS A 108 -3.60 -19.51 -6.15
N PRO A 109 -2.59 -19.95 -6.92
CA PRO A 109 -1.68 -19.07 -7.67
C PRO A 109 -2.38 -18.19 -8.71
N GLU A 110 -3.53 -18.61 -9.26
CA GLU A 110 -4.33 -17.80 -10.18
C GLU A 110 -4.89 -16.51 -9.56
N ASN A 111 -5.21 -16.51 -8.26
CA ASN A 111 -5.74 -15.34 -7.55
C ASN A 111 -4.65 -14.35 -7.12
N ALA A 112 -3.40 -14.84 -6.96
CA ALA A 112 -2.24 -14.00 -6.69
C ALA A 112 -1.84 -13.18 -7.93
N ARG A 113 -1.88 -13.80 -9.12
CA ARG A 113 -1.55 -13.15 -10.41
C ARG A 113 -2.49 -12.00 -10.77
N SER A 114 -3.80 -12.16 -10.56
CA SER A 114 -4.78 -11.12 -10.91
C SER A 114 -4.67 -9.88 -10.02
N LYS A 115 -4.27 -10.04 -8.75
CA LYS A 115 -4.08 -8.94 -7.79
C LYS A 115 -2.81 -8.12 -8.06
N LEU A 116 -1.74 -8.75 -8.52
CA LEU A 116 -0.49 -8.06 -8.89
C LEU A 116 -0.59 -7.29 -10.22
N ALA A 117 -1.57 -7.61 -11.06
CA ALA A 117 -1.72 -7.01 -12.39
C ALA A 117 -1.78 -5.47 -12.37
N ILE A 118 -2.38 -4.86 -11.34
CA ILE A 118 -2.42 -3.40 -11.20
C ILE A 118 -1.05 -2.81 -10.81
N ILE A 119 -0.29 -3.50 -9.96
CA ILE A 119 1.08 -3.11 -9.59
C ILE A 119 1.97 -3.20 -10.83
N ASP A 120 1.92 -4.32 -11.56
CA ASP A 120 2.67 -4.52 -12.79
C ASP A 120 2.32 -3.46 -13.84
N LYS A 121 1.04 -3.13 -14.02
CA LYS A 121 0.59 -2.06 -14.93
C LYS A 121 1.22 -0.71 -14.56
N ILE A 122 1.21 -0.36 -13.27
CA ILE A 122 1.80 0.89 -12.77
C ILE A 122 3.31 0.90 -12.98
N LEU A 123 4.01 -0.17 -12.59
CA LEU A 123 5.46 -0.27 -12.76
C LEU A 123 5.88 -0.17 -14.23
N ASN A 124 5.19 -0.86 -15.13
CA ASN A 124 5.49 -0.85 -16.56
C ASN A 124 5.30 0.54 -17.18
N ALA A 125 4.23 1.24 -16.82
CA ALA A 125 3.97 2.58 -17.35
C ALA A 125 4.98 3.61 -16.86
N TRP A 126 5.36 3.58 -15.57
CA TRP A 126 6.41 4.45 -15.05
C TRP A 126 7.77 4.13 -15.69
N SER A 127 8.10 2.85 -15.85
CA SER A 127 9.34 2.41 -16.52
C SER A 127 9.40 2.83 -17.99
N ALA A 128 8.26 2.93 -18.66
CA ALA A 128 8.13 3.43 -20.02
C ALA A 128 8.13 4.97 -20.10
N GLY A 129 8.22 5.69 -18.98
CA GLY A 129 8.10 7.15 -18.94
C GLY A 129 6.70 7.67 -19.27
N GLN A 130 5.67 6.85 -19.08
CA GLN A 130 4.27 7.11 -19.43
C GLN A 130 3.31 6.89 -18.26
N PRO A 131 3.54 7.52 -17.08
CA PRO A 131 2.73 7.31 -15.88
C PRO A 131 1.25 7.65 -16.07
N GLU A 132 0.91 8.52 -17.02
CA GLU A 132 -0.45 8.91 -17.36
C GLU A 132 -1.29 7.77 -17.94
N ARG A 133 -0.66 6.73 -18.51
CA ARG A 133 -1.37 5.57 -19.11
C ARG A 133 -2.04 4.64 -18.09
N VAL A 134 -1.88 4.94 -16.81
CA VAL A 134 -2.41 4.12 -15.71
C VAL A 134 -3.61 4.77 -15.03
N LEU A 135 -3.91 6.01 -15.38
CA LEU A 135 -5.15 6.67 -14.98
C LEU A 135 -6.35 5.95 -15.63
N PRO A 136 -7.44 5.69 -14.88
CA PRO A 136 -8.70 5.22 -15.44
C PRO A 136 -9.35 6.24 -16.36
#